data_AF-W9WKZ6-F1
#
_entry.id   AF-W9WKZ6-F1
#
_cell.length_a   1.000
_cell.length_b   1.000
_cell.length_c   1.000
_cell.angle_alpha   90.00
_cell.angle_beta   90.00
_cell.angle_gamma   90.00
#
_symmetry.space_group_name_H-M   'P 1'
#
loop_
_entity.id
_entity.type
_entity.pdbx_description
1 polymer ?
#
loop_
_entity_poly.entity_id
_entity_poly.type
_entity_poly.pdbx_seq_one_letter_code
_entity_poly.pdbx_strand_id
1 'polypeptide(L)'
;MAKVAEEIERRKLLRESNVFFDLNQSQAPGPEAYFQDIRALGGTNLDEYRANITIESDQKPWRQVILQHANFLSAKARRCLEQDKNEAGWRLLVEPAVIARFGIEVAW
;
A
#
# COMPACT_ATOMS: atom_id res chain seq x y z
N MET A 1 -24.54 14.79 -36.70
CA MET A 1 -25.12 13.42 -36.55
C MET A 1 -24.06 12.41 -36.08
N ALA A 2 -22.92 12.25 -36.77
CA ALA A 2 -21.87 11.27 -36.40
C ALA A 2 -21.33 11.42 -34.96
N LYS A 3 -21.03 12.65 -34.53
CA LYS A 3 -20.47 12.94 -33.18
C LYS A 3 -21.40 12.58 -32.01
N VAL A 4 -22.72 12.54 -32.27
CA VAL A 4 -23.73 12.19 -31.25
C VAL A 4 -23.84 10.68 -31.11
N ALA A 5 -23.73 9.94 -32.22
CA ALA A 5 -23.72 8.48 -32.21
C ALA A 5 -22.50 7.93 -31.47
N GLU A 6 -21.32 8.53 -31.71
CA GLU A 6 -20.07 8.17 -31.03
C GLU A 6 -20.14 8.38 -29.51
N GLU A 7 -20.74 9.49 -29.06
CA GLU A 7 -20.92 9.77 -27.63
C GLU A 7 -21.92 8.81 -26.96
N ILE A 8 -22.96 8.38 -27.68
CA ILE A 8 -23.92 7.38 -27.20
C ILE A 8 -23.24 6.02 -27.04
N GLU A 9 -22.45 5.61 -28.04
CA GLU A 9 -21.71 4.35 -28.02
C GLU A 9 -20.66 4.32 -26.90
N ARG A 10 -19.93 5.43 -26.72
CA ARG A 10 -18.99 5.61 -25.62
C ARG A 10 -19.66 5.48 -24.25
N ARG A 11 -20.83 6.08 -24.05
CA ARG A 11 -21.61 5.96 -22.79
C ARG A 11 -22.12 4.55 -22.54
N LYS A 12 -22.50 3.84 -23.61
CA LYS A 12 -22.92 2.44 -23.52
C LYS A 12 -21.76 1.54 -23.08
N LEU A 13 -20.59 1.71 -23.69
CA LEU A 13 -19.36 0.99 -23.32
C LEU A 13 -18.95 1.26 -21.87
N LEU A 14 -18.97 2.52 -21.43
CA LEU A 14 -18.68 2.86 -20.03
C LEU A 14 -19.62 2.16 -19.04
N ARG A 15 -20.91 2.03 -19.40
CA ARG A 15 -21.90 1.33 -18.57
C ARG A 15 -21.69 -0.17 -18.55
N GLU A 16 -21.40 -0.79 -19.70
CA GLU A 16 -21.13 -2.24 -19.81
C GLU A 16 -19.83 -2.63 -19.10
N SER A 17 -18.82 -1.76 -19.14
CA SER A 17 -17.55 -1.95 -18.42
C SER A 17 -17.60 -1.52 -16.95
N ASN A 18 -18.75 -1.07 -16.45
CA ASN A 18 -18.94 -0.59 -15.07
C ASN A 18 -17.96 0.54 -14.68
N VAL A 19 -17.58 1.40 -15.63
CA VAL A 19 -16.65 2.52 -15.44
C VAL A 19 -17.44 3.79 -15.18
N PHE A 20 -17.27 4.36 -14.00
CA PHE A 20 -17.84 5.66 -13.62
C PHE A 20 -16.72 6.65 -13.37
N PHE A 21 -16.80 7.83 -13.99
CA PHE A 21 -15.94 8.95 -13.65
C PHE A 21 -16.60 9.74 -12.53
N ASP A 22 -16.02 9.71 -11.33
CA ASP A 22 -16.48 10.57 -10.25
C ASP A 22 -16.00 11.99 -10.53
N LEU A 23 -16.87 12.77 -11.15
CA LEU A 23 -16.62 14.18 -11.48
C LEU A 23 -16.68 15.09 -10.25
N ASN A 24 -17.10 14.56 -9.08
CA ASN A 24 -17.16 15.29 -7.82
C ASN A 24 -15.94 15.03 -6.93
N GLN A 25 -15.13 14.01 -7.23
CA GLN A 25 -13.84 13.84 -6.58
C GLN A 25 -12.85 14.86 -7.15
N SER A 26 -12.51 15.84 -6.33
CA SER A 26 -11.33 16.69 -6.52
C SER A 26 -10.17 15.82 -6.97
N GLN A 27 -9.46 16.30 -8.00
CA GLN A 27 -8.22 15.73 -8.53
C GLN A 27 -7.43 14.98 -7.46
N ALA A 28 -6.94 13.78 -7.83
CA ALA A 28 -6.09 12.98 -6.97
C ALA A 28 -5.09 13.89 -6.23
N PRO A 29 -4.95 13.74 -4.91
CA PRO A 29 -4.17 14.66 -4.11
C PRO A 29 -2.79 14.91 -4.73
N GLY A 30 -2.32 16.16 -4.67
CA GLY A 30 -0.96 16.47 -5.12
C GLY A 30 0.10 15.64 -4.37
N PRO A 31 1.30 15.45 -4.96
CA PRO A 31 2.38 14.66 -4.37
C PRO A 31 2.69 15.01 -2.90
N GLU A 32 2.52 16.28 -2.53
CA GLU A 32 2.70 16.80 -1.17
C GLU A 32 1.83 16.10 -0.11
N ALA A 33 0.59 15.75 -0.43
CA ALA A 33 -0.29 15.05 0.50
C ALA A 33 0.24 13.64 0.81
N TYR A 34 0.74 12.93 -0.21
CA TYR A 34 1.37 11.62 -0.01
C TYR A 34 2.65 11.74 0.83
N PHE A 35 3.47 12.78 0.63
CA PHE A 35 4.64 13.00 1.46
C PHE A 35 4.29 13.34 2.92
N GLN A 36 3.18 14.02 3.16
CA GLN A 36 2.69 14.27 4.52
C GLN A 36 2.21 12.98 5.18
N ASP A 37 1.46 12.15 4.45
CA ASP A 37 1.01 10.85 4.93
C ASP A 37 2.19 9.92 5.24
N ILE A 38 3.20 9.85 4.36
CA ILE A 38 4.43 9.07 4.59
C ILE A 38 5.16 9.57 5.84
N ARG A 39 5.22 10.88 6.05
CA ARG A 39 5.90 11.48 7.22
C ARG A 39 5.13 11.20 8.50
N ALA A 40 3.80 11.27 8.46
CA ALA A 40 2.92 10.92 9.56
C ALA A 40 3.05 9.42 9.90
N LEU A 41 3.00 8.55 8.88
CA LEU A 41 3.19 7.10 9.02
C LEU A 41 4.58 6.75 9.56
N GLY A 42 5.62 7.44 9.11
CA GLY A 42 6.99 7.26 9.60
C GLY A 42 7.19 7.77 11.04
N GLY A 43 6.33 8.67 11.52
CA GLY A 43 6.32 9.16 12.90
C GLY A 43 5.48 8.32 13.86
N THR A 44 4.52 7.54 13.36
CA THR A 44 3.72 6.64 14.20
C THR A 44 4.57 5.53 14.79
N ASN A 45 4.50 5.39 16.12
CA ASN A 45 5.18 4.32 16.81
C ASN A 45 4.50 2.99 16.46
N LEU A 46 5.27 1.91 16.32
CA LEU A 46 4.73 0.61 15.89
C LEU A 46 3.64 0.10 16.85
N ASP A 47 3.77 0.44 18.13
CA ASP A 47 2.83 0.11 19.20
C ASP A 47 1.48 0.85 19.09
N GLU A 48 1.44 1.97 18.36
CA GLU A 48 0.24 2.77 18.11
C GLU A 48 -0.46 2.37 16.80
N TYR A 49 0.19 1.56 15.95
CA TYR A 49 -0.42 1.08 14.71
C TYR A 49 -1.57 0.13 15.03
N ARG A 50 -2.80 0.59 14.77
CA ARG A 50 -3.99 -0.25 14.76
C ARG A 50 -4.39 -0.54 13.33
N ALA A 51 -4.39 -1.81 12.96
CA ALA A 51 -5.07 -2.27 11.75
C ALA A 51 -6.59 -2.08 11.95
N ASN A 52 -7.08 -0.84 11.80
CA ASN A 52 -8.51 -0.59 11.82
C ASN A 52 -9.14 -1.25 10.59
N ILE A 53 -10.18 -2.04 10.84
CA ILE A 53 -11.05 -2.54 9.77
C ILE A 53 -11.82 -1.32 9.27
N THR A 54 -11.40 -0.80 8.12
CA THR A 54 -12.04 0.33 7.44
C THR A 54 -12.71 -0.17 6.17
N ILE A 55 -13.49 0.68 5.51
CA ILE A 55 -14.09 0.36 4.20
C ILE A 55 -13.00 -0.04 3.18
N GLU A 56 -11.78 0.47 3.36
CA GLU A 56 -10.63 0.09 2.54
C GLU A 56 -10.02 -1.27 2.89
N SER A 57 -10.42 -1.93 3.98
CA SER A 57 -9.82 -3.22 4.37
C SER A 57 -10.09 -4.32 3.36
N ASP A 58 -11.23 -4.26 2.66
CA ASP A 58 -11.54 -5.16 1.55
C ASP A 58 -10.72 -4.83 0.29
N GLN A 59 -10.35 -3.56 0.12
CA GLN A 59 -9.54 -3.09 -1.02
C GLN A 59 -8.04 -3.19 -0.77
N LYS A 60 -7.61 -3.22 0.51
CA LYS A 60 -6.21 -3.18 0.94
C LYS A 60 -5.96 -4.24 2.02
N PRO A 61 -6.18 -5.54 1.73
CA PRO A 61 -6.07 -6.62 2.72
C PRO A 61 -4.68 -6.71 3.35
N TRP A 62 -3.63 -6.27 2.64
CA TRP A 62 -2.25 -6.24 3.15
C TRP A 62 -2.07 -5.34 4.38
N ARG A 63 -2.96 -4.37 4.65
CA ARG A 63 -2.88 -3.50 5.86
C ARG A 63 -3.00 -4.30 7.16
N GLN A 64 -3.73 -5.40 7.15
CA GLN A 64 -3.84 -6.31 8.30
C GLN A 64 -2.57 -7.13 8.51
N VAL A 65 -1.87 -7.45 7.42
CA VAL A 65 -0.66 -8.30 7.42
C VAL A 65 0.60 -7.47 7.69
N ILE A 66 0.59 -6.17 7.39
CA ILE A 66 1.71 -5.24 7.60
C ILE A 66 2.22 -5.27 9.03
N LEU A 67 1.34 -5.23 10.04
CA LEU A 67 1.77 -5.23 11.45
C LEU A 67 2.45 -6.55 11.82
N GLN A 68 1.87 -7.68 11.38
CA GLN A 68 2.44 -9.00 11.60
C GLN A 68 3.82 -9.14 10.94
N HIS A 69 3.96 -8.65 9.71
CA HIS A 69 5.23 -8.62 8.99
C HIS A 69 6.26 -7.71 9.65
N ALA A 70 5.86 -6.52 10.10
CA ALA A 70 6.74 -5.59 10.78
C ALA A 70 7.24 -6.16 12.11
N ASN A 71 6.37 -6.81 12.88
CA ASN A 71 6.73 -7.55 14.09
C ASN A 71 7.71 -8.69 13.80
N PHE A 72 7.46 -9.48 12.75
CA PHE A 72 8.35 -10.55 12.32
C PHE A 72 9.74 -10.03 11.91
N LEU A 73 9.81 -8.94 11.14
CA LEU A 73 11.05 -8.29 10.75
C LEU A 73 11.82 -7.74 11.95
N SER A 74 11.12 -7.06 12.86
CA SER A 74 11.70 -6.54 14.11
C SER A 74 12.30 -7.67 14.95
N ALA A 75 11.58 -8.78 15.13
CA ALA A 75 12.09 -9.95 15.85
C ALA A 75 13.32 -10.58 15.16
N LYS A 76 13.32 -10.68 13.82
CA LYS A 76 14.49 -11.16 13.06
C LYS A 76 15.70 -10.23 13.22
N ALA A 77 15.50 -8.92 13.10
CA ALA A 77 16.56 -7.94 13.25
C ALA A 77 17.15 -7.96 14.68
N ARG A 78 16.29 -8.05 15.70
CA ARG A 78 16.71 -8.20 17.09
C ARG A 78 17.56 -9.46 17.30
N ARG A 79 17.16 -10.61 16.74
CA ARG A 79 17.98 -11.83 16.81
C ARG A 79 19.33 -11.68 16.11
N CYS A 80 19.40 -10.94 15.01
CA CYS A 80 20.68 -10.68 14.33
C CYS A 80 21.60 -9.83 15.21
N LEU A 81 21.04 -8.84 15.92
CA LEU A 81 21.76 -8.03 16.90
C LEU A 81 22.24 -8.88 18.09
N GLU A 82 21.37 -9.71 18.67
CA GLU A 82 21.69 -10.60 19.80
C GLU A 82 22.77 -11.63 19.45
N GLN A 83 22.87 -12.01 18.18
CA GLN A 83 23.89 -12.94 17.66
C GLN A 83 25.14 -12.24 17.15
N ASP A 84 25.24 -10.92 17.31
CA ASP A 84 26.36 -10.08 16.88
C ASP A 84 26.73 -10.31 15.40
N LYS A 85 25.70 -10.45 14.55
CA LYS A 85 25.88 -10.73 13.13
C LYS A 85 26.46 -9.52 12.41
N ASN A 86 27.51 -9.76 11.64
CA ASN A 86 28.05 -8.78 10.70
C ASN A 86 27.05 -8.45 9.57
N GLU A 87 27.42 -7.49 8.73
CA GLU A 87 26.56 -6.95 7.68
C GLU A 87 26.04 -8.00 6.69
N ALA A 88 26.93 -8.89 6.23
CA ALA A 88 26.55 -9.99 5.36
C ALA A 88 25.54 -10.94 6.05
N GLY A 89 25.74 -11.20 7.34
CA GLY A 89 24.91 -12.11 8.13
C GLY A 89 23.49 -11.59 8.39
N TRP A 90 23.33 -10.31 8.75
CA TRP A 90 21.99 -9.75 8.96
C TRP A 90 21.28 -9.50 7.62
N ARG A 91 22.01 -9.08 6.56
CA ARG A 91 21.41 -8.94 5.22
C ARG A 91 20.80 -10.24 4.73
N LEU A 92 21.54 -11.35 4.79
CA LEU A 92 21.04 -12.66 4.39
C LEU A 92 19.72 -13.05 5.08
N LEU A 93 19.53 -12.64 6.34
CA LEU A 93 18.38 -13.04 7.16
C LEU A 93 17.19 -12.07 7.09
N VAL A 94 17.46 -10.77 6.92
CA VAL A 94 16.47 -9.69 7.02
C VAL A 94 16.10 -9.12 5.65
N GLU A 95 17.08 -8.89 4.78
CA GLU A 95 16.89 -8.19 3.50
C GLU A 95 15.87 -8.88 2.57
N PRO A 96 15.85 -10.23 2.40
CA PRO A 96 14.83 -10.88 1.58
C PRO A 96 13.40 -10.64 2.09
N ALA A 97 13.22 -10.59 3.42
CA ALA A 97 11.92 -10.37 4.04
C ALA A 97 11.46 -8.91 3.91
N VAL A 98 12.39 -7.95 3.85
CA VAL A 98 12.09 -6.55 3.52
C VAL A 98 11.73 -6.41 2.05
N ILE A 99 12.47 -7.04 1.15
CA ILE A 99 12.21 -6.99 -0.30
C ILE A 99 10.85 -7.62 -0.64
N ALA A 100 10.50 -8.74 0.00
CA ALA A 100 9.21 -9.39 -0.19
C ALA A 100 8.00 -8.47 0.13
N ARG A 101 8.16 -7.53 1.08
CA ARG A 101 7.11 -6.54 1.42
C ARG A 101 6.78 -5.66 0.22
N PHE A 102 7.79 -5.18 -0.51
CA PHE A 102 7.57 -4.36 -1.71
C PHE A 102 6.81 -5.13 -2.80
N GLY A 103 7.00 -6.45 -2.89
CA GLY A 103 6.24 -7.29 -3.82
C GLY A 103 4.74 -7.39 -3.48
N ILE A 104 4.37 -7.28 -2.21
CA ILE A 104 2.97 -7.39 -1.76
C ILE A 104 2.27 -6.03 -1.83
N GLU A 105 2.98 -4.92 -1.56
CA GLU A 105 2.39 -3.57 -1.54
C GLU A 105 2.28 -2.92 -2.93
N VAL A 106 3.07 -3.35 -3.91
CA VAL A 106 3.15 -2.72 -5.25
C VAL A 106 2.43 -3.52 -6.34
N ALA A 107 2.28 -4.84 -6.17
CA ALA A 107 1.74 -5.72 -7.21
C ALA A 107 0.22 -6.00 -7.10
N TRP A 108 -0.47 -5.39 -6.13
CA TRP A 108 -1.90 -5.58 -5.87
C TRP A 108 -2.66 -4.26 -5.90
#